data_AF-A0A5D0X9L6-F1
#
_entry.id   AF-A0A5D0X9L6-F1
#
_cell.length_a   1.000
_cell.length_b   1.000
_cell.length_c   1.000
_cell.angle_alpha   90.00
_cell.angle_beta   90.00
_cell.angle_gamma   90.00
#
_symmetry.space_group_name_H-M   'P 1'
#
loop_
_entity.id
_entity.type
_entity.pdbx_description
1 polymer ?
#
loop_
_entity_poly.entity_id
_entity_poly.type
_entity_poly.pdbx_seq_one_letter_code
_entity_poly.pdbx_strand_id
1 'polypeptide(L)'
;MEEAIRNLLLSHGPISGLVGQRVDWGVRVQGAPLPALTIHQISGRVDMHLRGASGWYRDLAQFECWGGTFFAARNLANMLAGDGGLLVGYRGVNLGVQLRTFIIGRRSDSDTDSKGPVHRASVDVMIWHRTTD
;
A
#
# COMPACT_ATOMS: atom_id res chain seq x y z
N MET A 1 8.12 6.58 7.13
CA MET A 1 7.99 5.64 5.98
C MET A 1 6.69 5.91 5.22
N GLU A 2 5.65 6.24 5.96
CA GLU A 2 4.26 6.46 5.59
C GLU A 2 4.10 7.50 4.47
N GLU A 3 4.67 8.69 4.66
CA GLU A 3 4.65 9.75 3.64
C GLU A 3 5.42 9.37 2.38
N ALA A 4 6.53 8.62 2.51
CA ALA A 4 7.31 8.17 1.36
C ALA A 4 6.54 7.15 0.50
N ILE A 5 5.82 6.21 1.14
CA ILE A 5 4.94 5.26 0.46
C ILE A 5 3.74 5.98 -0.16
N ARG A 6 3.10 6.90 0.57
CA ARG A 6 1.99 7.70 0.05
C ARG A 6 2.43 8.51 -1.17
N ASN A 7 3.58 9.17 -1.11
CA ASN A 7 4.16 9.90 -2.23
C ASN A 7 4.48 8.99 -3.41
N LEU A 8 5.07 7.82 -3.18
CA LEU A 8 5.35 6.83 -4.22
C LEU A 8 4.07 6.45 -4.99
N LEU A 9 2.98 6.17 -4.27
CA LEU A 9 1.69 5.82 -4.86
C LEU A 9 1.08 6.98 -5.65
N LEU A 10 1.12 8.20 -5.10
CA LEU A 10 0.52 9.38 -5.73
C LEU A 10 1.35 9.90 -6.91
N SER A 11 2.66 9.67 -6.91
CA SER A 11 3.56 9.99 -8.03
C SER A 11 3.38 9.02 -9.21
N HIS A 12 2.78 7.85 -8.97
CA HIS A 12 2.51 6.88 -10.04
C HIS A 12 1.22 7.24 -10.78
N GLY A 13 1.38 7.89 -11.95
CA GLY A 13 0.28 8.45 -12.76
C GLY A 13 -0.94 7.53 -12.96
N PRO A 14 -0.76 6.24 -13.30
CA PRO A 14 -1.90 5.32 -13.41
C PRO A 14 -2.69 5.16 -12.10
N ILE A 15 -2.01 5.08 -10.94
CA ILE A 15 -2.68 4.92 -9.64
C ILE A 15 -3.37 6.23 -9.27
N SER A 16 -2.66 7.36 -9.32
CA SER A 16 -3.24 8.66 -8.96
C SER A 16 -4.34 9.11 -9.92
N GLY A 17 -4.28 8.73 -11.19
CA GLY A 17 -5.40 8.93 -12.14
C GLY A 17 -6.67 8.18 -11.73
N LEU A 18 -6.54 7.03 -11.05
CA LEU A 18 -7.67 6.22 -10.61
C LEU A 18 -8.20 6.66 -9.24
N VAL A 19 -7.32 6.84 -8.25
CA VAL A 19 -7.71 7.14 -6.86
C VAL A 19 -7.67 8.63 -6.51
N GLY A 20 -7.16 9.49 -7.41
CA GLY A 20 -6.90 10.89 -7.09
C GLY A 20 -5.92 11.00 -5.92
N GLN A 21 -6.32 11.75 -4.90
CA GLN A 21 -5.56 11.92 -3.64
C GLN A 21 -5.99 10.97 -2.51
N ARG A 22 -6.89 10.01 -2.80
CA ARG A 22 -7.51 9.11 -1.80
C ARG A 22 -6.58 7.92 -1.47
N VAL A 23 -5.43 8.24 -0.92
CA VAL A 23 -4.43 7.31 -0.39
C VAL A 23 -4.18 7.71 1.06
N ASP A 24 -4.80 6.95 1.98
CA ASP A 24 -4.87 7.31 3.39
C ASP A 24 -4.26 6.21 4.27
N TRP A 25 -3.58 6.61 5.35
CA TRP A 25 -3.16 5.67 6.39
C TRP A 25 -4.28 5.49 7.42
N GLY A 26 -4.56 4.25 7.80
CA GLY A 26 -5.66 3.93 8.69
C GLY A 26 -6.99 3.82 7.95
N VAL A 27 -7.99 4.57 8.39
CA VAL A 27 -9.39 4.33 8.01
C VAL A 27 -9.85 5.20 6.84
N ARG A 28 -10.67 4.63 5.96
CA ARG A 28 -11.41 5.38 4.93
C ARG A 28 -12.65 6.00 5.55
N VAL A 29 -12.91 7.28 5.28
CA VAL A 29 -14.19 7.90 5.64
C VAL A 29 -15.34 7.16 4.95
N GLN A 30 -16.35 6.75 5.73
CA GLN A 30 -17.50 6.03 5.20
C GLN A 30 -18.23 6.86 4.14
N GLY A 31 -18.65 6.22 3.05
CA GLY A 31 -19.33 6.89 1.95
C GLY A 31 -18.47 7.82 1.10
N ALA A 32 -17.15 7.93 1.37
CA ALA A 32 -16.23 8.70 0.52
C ALA A 32 -16.15 8.11 -0.90
N PRO A 33 -15.74 8.90 -1.91
CA PRO A 33 -15.65 8.44 -3.29
C PRO A 33 -14.72 7.23 -3.46
N LEU A 34 -15.08 6.36 -4.40
CA LEU A 34 -14.32 5.19 -4.81
C LEU A 34 -13.87 5.35 -6.27
N PRO A 35 -12.76 4.72 -6.70
CA PRO A 35 -11.87 3.86 -5.92
C PRO A 35 -10.94 4.66 -4.99
N ALA A 36 -10.43 3.99 -3.96
CA ALA A 36 -9.56 4.57 -2.94
C ALA A 36 -8.58 3.50 -2.42
N LEU A 37 -7.54 3.94 -1.72
CA LEU A 37 -6.55 3.08 -1.10
C LEU A 37 -6.41 3.43 0.38
N THR A 38 -6.47 2.44 1.26
CA THR A 38 -6.03 2.61 2.65
C THR A 38 -4.83 1.72 2.97
N ILE A 39 -3.98 2.18 3.89
CA ILE A 39 -2.78 1.46 4.31
C ILE A 39 -2.80 1.28 5.82
N HIS A 40 -2.58 0.06 6.27
CA HIS A 40 -2.42 -0.27 7.68
C HIS A 40 -1.06 -0.90 7.91
N GLN A 41 -0.27 -0.36 8.84
CA GLN A 41 0.88 -1.08 9.35
C GLN A 41 0.38 -2.19 10.27
N ILE A 42 0.65 -3.44 9.91
CA ILE A 42 0.26 -4.63 10.67
C ILE A 42 1.31 -4.95 11.72
N SER A 43 2.58 -4.81 11.36
CA SER A 43 3.70 -4.93 12.30
C SER A 43 4.92 -4.17 11.79
N GLY A 44 5.85 -3.90 12.69
CA GLY A 44 7.13 -3.30 12.35
C GLY A 44 8.21 -3.64 13.35
N ARG A 45 9.45 -3.70 12.87
CA ARG A 45 10.61 -3.93 13.73
C ARG A 45 11.88 -3.39 13.09
N VAL A 46 12.82 -2.97 13.95
CA VAL A 46 14.22 -2.80 13.56
C VAL A 46 14.73 -4.16 13.06
N ASP A 47 15.38 -4.18 11.91
CA ASP A 47 16.06 -5.36 11.43
C ASP A 47 17.42 -5.51 12.15
N MET A 48 17.71 -6.74 12.59
CA MET A 48 18.84 -7.03 13.47
C MET A 48 19.75 -8.07 12.82
N HIS A 49 21.05 -7.91 13.06
CA HIS A 49 22.08 -8.90 12.80
C HIS A 49 22.85 -9.22 14.11
N LEU A 50 23.76 -10.21 14.09
CA LEU A 50 24.51 -10.63 15.29
C LEU A 50 25.36 -9.52 15.94
N ARG A 51 25.57 -8.39 15.25
CA ARG A 51 26.30 -7.21 15.76
C ARG A 51 25.39 -6.05 16.19
N GLY A 52 24.07 -6.22 16.23
CA GLY A 52 23.10 -5.15 16.53
C GLY A 52 22.16 -4.81 15.37
N ALA A 53 21.68 -3.56 15.30
CA ALA A 53 20.77 -3.11 14.25
C ALA A 53 21.48 -3.04 12.88
N SER A 54 20.80 -3.49 11.83
CA SER A 54 21.34 -3.47 10.46
C SER A 54 21.24 -2.10 9.78
N GLY A 55 20.60 -1.13 10.46
CA GLY A 55 20.26 0.17 9.89
C GLY A 55 19.03 0.14 8.97
N TRP A 56 18.33 -0.98 8.91
CA TRP A 56 17.05 -1.12 8.21
C TRP A 56 15.92 -1.41 9.20
N TYR A 57 14.73 -0.99 8.82
CA TYR A 57 13.47 -1.39 9.42
C TYR A 57 12.74 -2.30 8.45
N ARG A 58 11.94 -3.22 9.00
CA ARG A 58 11.15 -4.15 8.22
C ARG A 58 9.73 -4.21 8.75
N ASP A 59 8.82 -3.64 7.98
CA ASP A 59 7.41 -3.49 8.35
C ASP A 59 6.53 -4.31 7.42
N LEU A 60 5.49 -4.93 7.99
CA LEU A 60 4.40 -5.53 7.24
C LEU A 60 3.27 -4.52 7.16
N ALA A 61 2.91 -4.10 5.95
CA ALA A 61 1.79 -3.20 5.71
C ALA A 61 0.74 -3.87 4.81
N GLN A 62 -0.52 -3.69 5.15
CA GLN A 62 -1.66 -4.13 4.36
C GLN A 62 -2.22 -2.95 3.58
N PHE A 63 -2.29 -3.09 2.27
CA PHE A 63 -2.86 -2.13 1.34
C PHE A 63 -4.25 -2.62 0.95
N GLU A 64 -5.26 -1.84 1.28
CA GLU A 64 -6.64 -2.13 0.96
C GLU A 64 -7.07 -1.33 -0.26
N CYS A 65 -7.36 -2.04 -1.35
CA CYS A 65 -7.85 -1.46 -2.59
C CYS A 65 -9.37 -1.49 -2.57
N TRP A 66 -9.99 -0.31 -2.45
CA TRP A 66 -11.43 -0.15 -2.37
C TRP A 66 -12.02 0.19 -3.75
N GLY A 67 -13.12 -0.45 -4.12
CA GLY A 67 -13.82 -0.20 -5.38
C GLY A 67 -15.33 -0.33 -5.25
N GLY A 68 -16.06 0.46 -6.05
CA GLY A 68 -17.51 0.32 -6.19
C GLY A 68 -17.91 -0.95 -6.96
N THR A 69 -16.95 -1.61 -7.60
CA THR A 69 -17.11 -2.94 -8.20
C THR A 69 -15.92 -3.82 -7.84
N PHE A 70 -16.13 -5.14 -7.85
CA PHE A 70 -15.05 -6.11 -7.67
C PHE A 70 -13.91 -5.89 -8.67
N PHE A 71 -14.25 -5.63 -9.94
CA PHE A 71 -13.26 -5.39 -10.98
C PHE A 71 -12.40 -4.15 -10.70
N ALA A 72 -13.01 -3.05 -10.21
CA ALA A 72 -12.27 -1.85 -9.85
C ALA A 72 -11.29 -2.10 -8.69
N ALA A 73 -11.74 -2.77 -7.63
CA ALA A 73 -10.89 -3.13 -6.49
C ALA A 73 -9.72 -4.04 -6.91
N ARG A 74 -10.03 -5.09 -7.70
CA ARG A 74 -9.02 -6.04 -8.20
C ARG A 74 -8.00 -5.39 -9.13
N ASN A 75 -8.43 -4.50 -10.03
CA ASN A 75 -7.52 -3.82 -10.94
C ASN A 75 -6.56 -2.91 -10.19
N LEU A 76 -7.04 -2.15 -9.20
CA LEU A 76 -6.17 -1.36 -8.35
C LEU A 76 -5.15 -2.26 -7.61
N ALA A 77 -5.58 -3.40 -7.06
CA ALA A 77 -4.65 -4.35 -6.45
C ALA A 77 -3.63 -4.93 -7.45
N ASN A 78 -4.00 -5.13 -8.71
CA ASN A 78 -3.07 -5.55 -9.77
C ASN A 78 -2.06 -4.46 -10.11
N MET A 79 -2.43 -3.18 -10.07
CA MET A 79 -1.49 -2.08 -10.29
C MET A 79 -0.44 -2.01 -9.17
N LEU A 80 -0.79 -2.44 -7.96
CA LEU A 80 0.17 -2.54 -6.85
C LEU A 80 1.03 -3.81 -6.94
N ALA A 81 0.41 -4.96 -7.19
CA ALA A 81 0.97 -6.28 -6.88
C ALA A 81 0.76 -7.36 -7.96
N GLY A 82 0.25 -6.98 -9.13
CA GLY A 82 0.22 -7.83 -10.32
C GLY A 82 1.60 -7.93 -10.98
N ASP A 83 1.68 -8.64 -12.10
CA ASP A 83 2.92 -8.67 -12.88
C ASP A 83 3.31 -7.25 -13.34
N GLY A 84 4.56 -6.86 -13.06
CA GLY A 84 5.03 -5.48 -13.25
C GLY A 84 4.36 -4.43 -12.36
N GLY A 85 3.62 -4.83 -11.32
CA GLY A 85 2.98 -3.92 -10.38
C GLY A 85 3.98 -3.05 -9.61
N LEU A 86 3.57 -1.84 -9.23
CA LEU A 86 4.46 -0.82 -8.67
C LEU A 86 5.27 -1.30 -7.45
N LEU A 87 4.66 -2.13 -6.59
CA LEU A 87 5.26 -2.60 -5.35
C LEU A 87 5.92 -3.99 -5.50
N VAL A 88 5.95 -4.57 -6.69
CA VAL A 88 6.61 -5.85 -6.94
C VAL A 88 8.11 -5.62 -7.06
N GLY A 89 8.84 -5.84 -5.96
CA GLY A 89 10.29 -5.73 -5.95
C GLY A 89 10.79 -4.29 -6.08
N TYR A 90 9.96 -3.28 -5.77
CA TYR A 90 10.35 -1.87 -5.82
C TYR A 90 11.65 -1.65 -5.06
N ARG A 91 12.52 -0.82 -5.61
CA ARG A 91 13.75 -0.33 -4.96
C ARG A 91 13.96 1.11 -5.38
N GLY A 92 13.95 2.03 -4.41
CA GLY A 92 14.14 3.44 -4.73
C GLY A 92 14.14 4.33 -3.49
N VAL A 93 14.30 5.63 -3.72
CA VAL A 93 14.25 6.66 -2.68
C VAL A 93 13.03 7.54 -2.93
N ASN A 94 12.21 7.72 -1.89
CA ASN A 94 11.10 8.67 -1.89
C ASN A 94 11.20 9.54 -0.66
N LEU A 95 11.18 10.88 -0.83
CA LEU A 95 11.24 11.84 0.26
C LEU A 95 12.36 11.54 1.28
N GLY A 96 13.56 11.18 0.79
CA GLY A 96 14.70 10.84 1.66
C GLY A 96 14.59 9.48 2.38
N VAL A 97 13.64 8.63 2.00
CA VAL A 97 13.49 7.28 2.55
C VAL A 97 13.84 6.26 1.48
N GLN A 98 14.87 5.45 1.73
CA GLN A 98 15.16 4.26 0.93
C GLN A 98 14.08 3.21 1.21
N LEU A 99 13.44 2.70 0.16
CA LEU A 99 12.36 1.72 0.24
C LEU A 99 12.70 0.48 -0.59
N ARG A 100 12.34 -0.70 -0.05
CA ARG A 100 12.24 -1.94 -0.83
C ARG A 100 10.96 -2.67 -0.49
N THR A 101 10.23 -3.16 -1.49
CA THR A 101 8.92 -3.80 -1.26
C THR A 101 8.85 -5.20 -1.84
N PHE A 102 8.16 -6.09 -1.12
CA PHE A 102 7.90 -7.46 -1.53
C PHE A 102 6.45 -7.83 -1.22
N ILE A 103 5.74 -8.37 -2.20
CA ILE A 103 4.37 -8.86 -1.99
C ILE A 103 4.45 -10.19 -1.23
N ILE A 104 3.74 -10.31 -0.11
CA ILE A 104 3.69 -11.55 0.68
C ILE A 104 2.31 -12.21 0.69
N GLY A 105 1.26 -11.47 0.36
CA GLY A 105 -0.09 -11.99 0.42
C GLY A 105 -1.07 -11.15 -0.39
N ARG A 106 -2.11 -11.80 -0.91
CA ARG A 106 -3.21 -11.15 -1.61
C ARG A 106 -4.51 -11.84 -1.22
N ARG A 107 -5.57 -11.06 -1.00
CA ARG A 107 -6.92 -11.55 -0.71
C ARG A 107 -7.96 -10.61 -1.31
N SER A 108 -9.18 -11.10 -1.47
CA SER A 108 -10.32 -10.28 -1.88
C SER A 108 -11.47 -10.54 -0.93
N ASP A 109 -12.24 -9.51 -0.68
CA ASP A 109 -13.35 -9.49 0.26
C ASP A 109 -14.39 -8.45 -0.18
N SER A 110 -15.54 -8.43 0.47
CA SER A 110 -16.58 -7.43 0.25
C SER A 110 -17.26 -7.06 1.56
N ASP A 111 -17.66 -5.80 1.65
CA ASP A 111 -18.44 -5.26 2.76
C ASP A 111 -19.65 -4.49 2.20
N THR A 112 -20.46 -3.90 3.05
CA THR A 112 -21.60 -3.07 2.67
C THR A 112 -21.55 -1.74 3.41
N ASP A 113 -21.78 -0.63 2.72
CA ASP A 113 -22.02 0.67 3.34
C ASP A 113 -23.43 1.19 3.04
N SER A 114 -23.75 2.39 3.51
CA SER A 114 -25.07 3.01 3.32
C SER A 114 -25.45 3.25 1.84
N LYS A 115 -24.51 3.07 0.91
CA LYS A 115 -24.70 3.22 -0.55
C LYS A 115 -24.72 1.87 -1.28
N GLY A 116 -24.47 0.75 -0.59
CA GLY A 116 -24.49 -0.60 -1.16
C GLY A 116 -23.18 -1.36 -0.95
N PRO A 117 -22.93 -2.43 -1.72
CA PRO A 117 -21.73 -3.25 -1.57
C PRO A 117 -20.47 -2.45 -1.92
N VAL A 118 -19.44 -2.60 -1.10
CA VAL A 118 -18.10 -2.10 -1.33
C VAL A 118 -17.17 -3.28 -1.47
N HIS A 119 -16.36 -3.29 -2.51
CA HIS A 119 -15.42 -4.37 -2.76
C HIS A 119 -14.03 -4.00 -2.29
N ARG A 120 -13.32 -4.98 -1.74
CA ARG A 120 -12.00 -4.81 -1.18
C ARG A 120 -11.06 -5.87 -1.73
N ALA A 121 -9.90 -5.44 -2.21
CA ALA A 121 -8.80 -6.34 -2.52
C ALA A 121 -7.59 -5.95 -1.67
N SER A 122 -7.19 -6.83 -0.76
CA SER A 122 -6.08 -6.57 0.14
C SER A 122 -4.78 -7.12 -0.44
N VAL A 123 -3.71 -6.36 -0.27
CA VAL A 123 -2.34 -6.75 -0.62
C VAL A 123 -1.47 -6.55 0.62
N ASP A 124 -0.87 -7.63 1.10
CA ASP A 124 0.13 -7.56 2.16
C ASP A 124 1.50 -7.34 1.52
N VAL A 125 2.20 -6.27 1.96
CA VAL A 125 3.50 -5.85 1.45
C VAL A 125 4.51 -5.76 2.60
N MET A 126 5.65 -6.42 2.41
CA MET A 126 6.81 -6.30 3.28
C MET A 126 7.60 -5.10 2.80
N ILE A 127 7.74 -4.09 3.64
CA ILE A 127 8.42 -2.84 3.34
C ILE A 127 9.70 -2.79 4.17
N TRP A 128 10.82 -2.87 3.48
CA TRP A 128 12.12 -2.52 4.07
C TRP A 128 12.35 -1.04 3.88
N HIS A 129 12.70 -0.33 4.95
CA HIS A 129 12.97 1.09 4.86
C HIS A 129 14.11 1.55 5.76
N ARG A 130 14.73 2.66 5.37
CA ARG A 130 15.63 3.45 6.21
C ARG A 130 15.70 4.89 5.69
N THR A 131 15.97 5.83 6.59
CA THR A 131 16.23 7.23 6.21
C THR A 131 17.61 7.33 5.56
N THR A 132 17.73 8.17 4.53
CA THR A 132 19.03 8.62 4.03
C THR A 132 19.55 9.73 4.92
N ASP A 133 20.78 9.58 5.41
CA ASP A 133 21.53 10.66 6.06
C ASP A 133 21.75 11.85 5.09
#